data_AF-A0A101F746-F1
#
_entry.id   AF-A0A101F746-F1
#
_cell.length_a   1.000
_cell.length_b   1.000
_cell.length_c   1.000
_cell.angle_alpha   90.00
_cell.angle_beta   90.00
_cell.angle_gamma   90.00
#
_symmetry.space_group_name_H-M   'P 1'
#
loop_
_entity.id
_entity.type
_entity.pdbx_description
1 polymer ?
#
loop_
_entity_poly.entity_id
_entity_poly.type
_entity_poly.pdbx_seq_one_letter_code
_entity_poly.pdbx_strand_id
1 'polypeptide(L)'
;MRKKDKRERILKAAVDVFFEKGFYEATVEEIATRAGVGKGTVYEYFANKEQLFKEMFQEGVDAYLQAIRTQLLGEPGSAQEILTRFAHIHIGFVEKHLSLAALIFEGQRGPLYWLRDWWRQIKEKKVAVIRRVIENGVTQGEFRPVDPRVAAEAFLGLLAVSQLPLVLQERIKPGSASSRETLEQLLDIFFNGLLSK
;
A
#
# COMPACT_ATOMS: atom_id res chain seq x y z
N MET A 1 -3.09 -25.32 -18.00
CA MET A 1 -2.97 -24.09 -17.18
C MET A 1 -1.76 -23.29 -17.65
N ARG A 2 -1.90 -21.99 -17.93
CA ARG A 2 -0.78 -21.16 -18.45
C ARG A 2 0.24 -20.87 -17.35
N LYS A 3 1.52 -20.67 -17.73
CA LYS A 3 2.65 -20.38 -16.82
C LYS A 3 2.37 -19.18 -15.89
N LYS A 4 1.72 -18.13 -16.41
CA LYS A 4 1.35 -16.91 -15.66
C LYS A 4 0.40 -17.17 -14.49
N ASP A 5 -0.62 -18.00 -14.72
CA ASP A 5 -1.65 -18.35 -13.73
C ASP A 5 -1.06 -19.14 -12.54
N LYS A 6 -0.07 -20.00 -12.79
CA LYS A 6 0.66 -20.70 -11.71
C LYS A 6 1.48 -19.75 -10.85
N ARG A 7 2.21 -18.81 -11.46
CA ARG A 7 3.02 -17.81 -10.73
C ARG A 7 2.14 -16.97 -9.80
N GLU A 8 1.03 -16.43 -10.32
CA GLU A 8 0.09 -15.61 -9.56
C GLU A 8 -0.52 -16.38 -8.39
N ARG A 9 -0.92 -17.64 -8.59
CA ARG A 9 -1.41 -18.52 -7.51
C ARG A 9 -0.36 -18.74 -6.42
N ILE A 10 0.90 -18.95 -6.79
CA ILE A 10 2.00 -19.13 -5.82
C ILE A 10 2.20 -17.85 -5.02
N LEU A 11 2.26 -16.69 -5.66
CA LEU A 11 2.42 -15.40 -4.97
C LEU A 11 1.25 -15.13 -4.01
N LYS A 12 0.01 -15.39 -4.44
CA LYS A 12 -1.17 -15.23 -3.58
C LYS A 12 -1.10 -16.15 -2.36
N ALA A 13 -0.79 -17.43 -2.57
CA ALA A 13 -0.62 -18.39 -1.48
C ALA A 13 0.53 -17.99 -0.53
N ALA A 14 1.61 -17.42 -1.07
CA ALA A 14 2.74 -16.94 -0.29
C ALA A 14 2.31 -15.80 0.64
N VAL A 15 1.52 -14.83 0.18
CA VAL A 15 0.98 -13.75 1.04
C VAL A 15 0.27 -14.34 2.26
N ASP A 16 -0.63 -15.29 2.04
CA ASP A 16 -1.41 -15.88 3.13
C ASP A 16 -0.53 -16.68 4.11
N VAL A 17 0.34 -17.56 3.61
CA VAL A 17 1.24 -18.35 4.47
C VAL A 17 2.20 -17.46 5.26
N PHE A 18 2.79 -16.44 4.62
CA PHE A 18 3.71 -15.53 5.30
C PHE A 18 3.00 -14.65 6.31
N PHE A 19 1.77 -14.23 6.03
CA PHE A 19 0.97 -13.46 6.99
C PHE A 19 0.56 -14.30 8.21
N GLU A 20 0.25 -15.58 8.01
CA GLU A 20 -0.13 -16.49 9.11
C GLU A 20 1.05 -16.90 10.01
N LYS A 21 2.25 -17.07 9.44
CA LYS A 21 3.39 -17.72 10.14
C LYS A 21 4.65 -16.85 10.22
N GLY A 22 4.65 -15.70 9.57
CA GLY A 22 5.86 -14.92 9.35
C GLY A 22 6.84 -15.58 8.38
N PHE A 23 7.88 -14.82 8.02
CA PHE A 23 8.88 -15.25 7.03
C PHE A 23 9.69 -16.48 7.46
N TYR A 24 10.06 -16.56 8.75
CA TYR A 24 11.00 -17.59 9.24
C TYR A 24 10.35 -18.97 9.34
N GLU A 25 9.15 -19.07 9.90
CA GLU A 25 8.46 -20.35 10.11
C GLU A 25 7.78 -20.90 8.84
N ALA A 26 7.34 -20.02 7.93
CA ALA A 26 6.74 -20.42 6.66
C ALA A 26 7.65 -21.31 5.81
N THR A 27 7.10 -22.34 5.19
CA THR A 27 7.82 -23.25 4.29
C THR A 27 7.32 -23.16 2.85
N VAL A 28 8.21 -23.45 1.88
CA VAL A 28 7.85 -23.54 0.45
C VAL A 28 6.84 -24.66 0.20
N GLU A 29 6.86 -25.71 1.03
CA GLU A 29 5.93 -26.83 0.96
C GLU A 29 4.49 -26.41 1.25
N GLU A 30 4.28 -25.61 2.30
CA GLU A 30 2.97 -25.08 2.66
C GLU A 30 2.43 -24.14 1.59
N ILE A 31 3.30 -23.30 1.03
CA ILE A 31 2.95 -22.42 -0.08
C ILE A 31 2.55 -23.22 -1.31
N ALA A 32 3.29 -24.29 -1.64
CA ALA A 32 2.97 -25.16 -2.78
C ALA A 32 1.60 -25.83 -2.59
N THR A 33 1.37 -26.42 -1.41
CA THR A 33 0.09 -27.05 -1.04
C THR A 33 -1.06 -26.04 -1.14
N ARG A 34 -0.91 -24.85 -0.59
CA ARG A 34 -1.95 -23.80 -0.64
C ARG A 34 -2.19 -23.28 -2.04
N ALA A 35 -1.13 -23.15 -2.82
CA ALA A 35 -1.22 -22.77 -4.22
C ALA A 35 -1.80 -23.89 -5.09
N GLY A 36 -1.98 -25.12 -4.59
CA GLY A 36 -2.43 -26.29 -5.34
C GLY A 36 -1.47 -26.69 -6.45
N VAL A 37 -0.16 -26.60 -6.20
CA VAL A 37 0.93 -26.94 -7.13
C VAL A 37 1.97 -27.82 -6.42
N GLY A 38 2.82 -28.51 -7.19
CA GLY A 38 3.93 -29.28 -6.62
C GLY A 38 5.05 -28.37 -6.12
N LYS A 39 5.80 -28.83 -5.10
CA LYS A 39 6.99 -28.12 -4.58
C LYS A 39 8.02 -27.81 -5.67
N GLY A 40 8.29 -28.77 -6.57
CA GLY A 40 9.17 -28.57 -7.72
C GLY A 40 8.69 -27.43 -8.63
N THR A 41 7.37 -27.30 -8.82
CA THR A 41 6.79 -26.18 -9.57
C THR A 41 7.09 -24.85 -8.91
N VAL A 42 7.09 -24.72 -7.57
CA VAL A 42 7.47 -23.44 -6.94
C VAL A 42 8.91 -23.07 -7.27
N TYR A 43 9.82 -24.05 -7.22
CA TYR A 43 11.24 -23.84 -7.54
C TYR A 43 11.52 -23.56 -9.03
N GLU A 44 10.60 -23.91 -9.94
CA GLU A 44 10.67 -23.49 -11.35
C GLU A 44 10.45 -21.98 -11.54
N TYR A 45 9.75 -21.31 -10.61
CA TYR A 45 9.49 -19.86 -10.67
C TYR A 45 10.39 -19.05 -9.74
N PHE A 46 10.75 -19.61 -8.58
CA PHE A 46 11.46 -18.89 -7.53
C PHE A 46 12.63 -19.74 -7.03
N ALA A 47 13.86 -19.23 -7.12
CA ALA A 47 15.03 -20.01 -6.77
C ALA A 47 15.06 -20.41 -5.28
N ASN A 48 14.45 -19.60 -4.41
CA ASN A 48 14.36 -19.86 -2.98
C ASN A 48 13.21 -19.08 -2.31
N LYS A 49 12.97 -19.35 -1.03
CA LYS A 49 11.92 -18.70 -0.20
C LYS A 49 12.11 -17.18 -0.11
N GLU A 50 13.35 -16.69 -0.07
CA GLU A 50 13.65 -15.25 0.00
C GLU A 50 13.30 -14.53 -1.30
N GLN A 51 13.62 -15.12 -2.46
CA GLN A 51 13.24 -14.58 -3.76
C GLN A 51 11.72 -14.55 -3.91
N LEU A 52 11.02 -15.63 -3.52
CA LEU A 52 9.56 -15.67 -3.52
C LEU A 52 8.97 -14.54 -2.67
N PHE A 53 9.50 -14.34 -1.47
CA PHE A 53 9.05 -13.29 -0.55
C PHE A 53 9.31 -11.88 -1.10
N LYS A 54 10.46 -11.65 -1.75
CA LYS A 54 10.77 -10.37 -2.44
C LYS A 54 9.84 -10.11 -3.62
N GLU A 55 9.65 -11.10 -4.49
CA GLU A 55 8.80 -10.97 -5.67
C GLU A 55 7.32 -10.77 -5.31
N MET A 56 6.86 -11.37 -4.21
CA MET A 56 5.52 -11.15 -3.66
C MET A 56 5.26 -9.67 -3.34
N PHE A 57 6.19 -9.01 -2.65
CA PHE A 57 6.05 -7.58 -2.37
C PHE A 57 6.11 -6.74 -3.63
N GLN A 58 7.03 -7.07 -4.54
CA GLN A 58 7.18 -6.36 -5.81
C GLN A 58 5.89 -6.43 -6.64
N GLU A 59 5.30 -7.61 -6.80
CA GLU A 59 4.03 -7.80 -7.51
C GLU A 59 2.90 -6.98 -6.88
N GLY A 60 2.81 -6.99 -5.55
CA GLY A 60 1.78 -6.23 -4.84
C GLY A 60 1.93 -4.72 -5.00
N VAL A 61 3.17 -4.20 -4.97
CA VAL A 61 3.43 -2.79 -5.23
C VAL A 61 3.22 -2.41 -6.69
N ASP A 62 3.58 -3.27 -7.63
CA ASP A 62 3.32 -3.01 -9.05
C ASP A 62 1.83 -2.95 -9.34
N ALA A 63 1.04 -3.86 -8.75
CA ALA A 63 -0.42 -3.81 -8.81
C ALA A 63 -0.99 -2.51 -8.18
N TYR A 64 -0.44 -2.07 -7.04
CA TYR A 64 -0.83 -0.81 -6.40
C TYR A 64 -0.52 0.40 -7.29
N LEU A 65 0.71 0.50 -7.80
CA LEU A 65 1.14 1.61 -8.65
C LEU A 65 0.34 1.62 -9.97
N GLN A 66 -0.01 0.47 -10.51
CA GLN A 66 -0.87 0.36 -11.68
C GLN A 66 -2.30 0.85 -11.38
N ALA A 67 -2.85 0.49 -10.22
CA ALA A 67 -4.18 0.95 -9.80
C ALA A 67 -4.22 2.48 -9.67
N ILE A 68 -3.21 3.06 -9.01
CA ILE A 68 -3.04 4.51 -8.91
C ILE A 68 -2.91 5.12 -10.30
N ARG A 69 -2.02 4.61 -11.16
CA ARG A 69 -1.79 5.18 -12.49
C ARG A 69 -3.06 5.19 -13.34
N THR A 70 -3.79 4.08 -13.35
CA THR A 70 -4.98 3.91 -14.21
C THR A 70 -6.12 4.83 -13.78
N GLN A 71 -6.37 4.92 -12.47
CA GLN A 71 -7.52 5.65 -11.93
C GLN A 71 -7.22 7.13 -11.68
N LEU A 72 -5.97 7.49 -11.39
CA LEU A 72 -5.57 8.87 -11.14
C LEU A 72 -5.38 9.68 -12.43
N LEU A 73 -4.81 9.07 -13.48
CA LEU A 73 -4.57 9.73 -14.77
C LEU A 73 -5.73 9.60 -15.76
N GLY A 74 -6.75 8.79 -15.43
CA GLY A 74 -7.88 8.54 -16.32
C GLY A 74 -8.85 9.73 -16.46
N GLU A 75 -8.85 10.65 -15.48
CA GLU A 75 -9.83 11.73 -15.41
C GLU A 75 -9.16 13.05 -15.00
N PRO A 76 -9.40 14.16 -15.73
CA PRO A 76 -9.02 15.50 -15.29
C PRO A 76 -9.63 15.85 -13.92
N GLY A 77 -9.07 16.84 -13.24
CA GLY A 77 -9.66 17.36 -12.00
C GLY A 77 -8.78 18.40 -11.34
N SER A 78 -9.34 19.07 -10.34
CA SER A 78 -8.60 19.97 -9.46
C SER A 78 -7.55 19.19 -8.65
N ALA A 79 -6.56 19.89 -8.09
CA ALA A 79 -5.56 19.25 -7.24
C ALA A 79 -6.19 18.55 -6.02
N GLN A 80 -7.23 19.16 -5.43
CA GLN A 80 -8.03 18.57 -4.36
C GLN A 80 -8.71 17.28 -4.82
N GLU A 81 -9.40 17.29 -5.97
CA GLU A 81 -10.08 16.10 -6.50
C GLU A 81 -9.11 14.96 -6.78
N ILE A 82 -7.94 15.26 -7.35
CA ILE A 82 -6.88 14.28 -7.64
C ILE A 82 -6.36 13.65 -6.33
N LEU A 83 -6.08 14.47 -5.31
CA LEU A 83 -5.61 13.97 -4.02
C LEU A 83 -6.67 13.13 -3.31
N THR A 84 -7.94 13.56 -3.32
CA THR A 84 -9.06 12.79 -2.78
C THR A 84 -9.18 11.43 -3.48
N ARG A 85 -9.16 11.39 -4.82
CA ARG A 85 -9.16 10.12 -5.58
C ARG A 85 -7.98 9.24 -5.19
N PHE A 86 -6.77 9.80 -5.09
CA PHE A 86 -5.58 9.04 -4.66
C PHE A 86 -5.82 8.38 -3.30
N ALA A 87 -6.37 9.11 -2.34
CA ALA A 87 -6.63 8.61 -1.00
C ALA A 87 -7.63 7.45 -1.00
N HIS A 88 -8.72 7.57 -1.76
CA HIS A 88 -9.72 6.50 -1.89
C HIS A 88 -9.17 5.25 -2.57
N ILE A 89 -8.40 5.41 -3.65
CA ILE A 89 -7.73 4.29 -4.32
C ILE A 89 -6.78 3.60 -3.34
N HIS A 90 -6.04 4.39 -2.55
CA HIS A 90 -5.10 3.86 -1.59
C HIS A 90 -5.78 3.04 -0.49
N ILE A 91 -6.81 3.58 0.18
CA ILE A 91 -7.49 2.86 1.26
C ILE A 91 -8.20 1.61 0.72
N GLY A 92 -8.85 1.70 -0.46
CA GLY A 92 -9.50 0.55 -1.08
C GLY A 92 -8.52 -0.56 -1.47
N PHE A 93 -7.31 -0.20 -1.90
CA PHE A 93 -6.26 -1.19 -2.16
C PHE A 93 -5.80 -1.87 -0.87
N VAL A 94 -5.60 -1.12 0.20
CA VAL A 94 -5.18 -1.68 1.50
C VAL A 94 -6.25 -2.62 2.07
N GLU A 95 -7.52 -2.22 2.03
CA GLU A 95 -8.65 -3.07 2.45
C GLU A 95 -8.68 -4.40 1.68
N LYS A 96 -8.46 -4.35 0.36
CA LYS A 96 -8.46 -5.54 -0.50
C LYS A 96 -7.24 -6.44 -0.29
N HIS A 97 -6.11 -5.87 0.13
CA HIS A 97 -4.81 -6.54 0.22
C HIS A 97 -4.25 -6.51 1.65
N LEU A 98 -5.11 -6.72 2.65
CA LEU A 98 -4.79 -6.50 4.05
C LEU A 98 -3.59 -7.33 4.56
N SER A 99 -3.52 -8.61 4.22
CA SER A 99 -2.41 -9.49 4.60
C SER A 99 -1.06 -8.97 4.10
N LEU A 100 -1.02 -8.47 2.87
CA LEU A 100 0.18 -7.85 2.31
C LEU A 100 0.51 -6.53 3.02
N ALA A 101 -0.50 -5.68 3.28
CA ALA A 101 -0.30 -4.41 3.97
C ALA A 101 0.23 -4.61 5.40
N ALA A 102 -0.27 -5.59 6.13
CA ALA A 102 0.21 -5.98 7.45
C ALA A 102 1.67 -6.50 7.40
N LEU A 103 2.00 -7.36 6.43
CA LEU A 103 3.38 -7.83 6.23
C LEU A 103 4.35 -6.68 5.93
N ILE A 104 3.94 -5.70 5.12
CA ILE A 104 4.75 -4.49 4.86
C ILE A 104 4.92 -3.68 6.15
N PHE A 105 3.87 -3.56 6.95
CA PHE A 105 3.90 -2.81 8.21
C PHE A 105 4.83 -3.46 9.24
N GLU A 106 4.72 -4.77 9.44
CA GLU A 106 5.62 -5.54 10.31
C GLU A 106 7.06 -5.53 9.81
N GLY A 107 7.23 -5.71 8.49
CA GLY A 107 8.53 -5.73 7.83
C GLY A 107 9.35 -4.45 7.99
N GLN A 108 8.69 -3.30 8.17
CA GLN A 108 9.36 -2.02 8.47
C GLN A 108 9.98 -1.97 9.88
N ARG A 109 9.51 -2.81 10.80
CA ARG A 109 9.95 -2.88 12.20
C ARG A 109 10.87 -4.08 12.48
N GLY A 110 10.87 -5.07 11.58
CA GLY A 110 11.63 -6.31 11.72
C GLY A 110 13.07 -6.25 11.22
N PRO A 111 13.81 -7.37 11.32
CA PRO A 111 15.23 -7.47 10.96
C PRO A 111 15.50 -7.50 9.43
N LEU A 112 14.46 -7.47 8.60
CA LEU A 112 14.58 -7.54 7.14
C LEU A 112 14.91 -6.16 6.55
N TYR A 113 16.15 -5.70 6.75
CA TYR A 113 16.60 -4.36 6.38
C TYR A 113 16.35 -4.00 4.90
N TRP A 114 16.48 -4.97 3.99
CA TRP A 114 16.22 -4.75 2.57
C TRP A 114 14.76 -4.35 2.29
N LEU A 115 13.80 -4.86 3.08
CA LEU A 115 12.38 -4.54 2.92
C LEU A 115 12.10 -3.11 3.37
N ARG A 116 12.76 -2.66 4.45
CA ARG A 116 12.71 -1.28 4.92
C ARG A 116 13.25 -0.30 3.87
N ASP A 117 14.40 -0.60 3.27
CA ASP A 117 15.00 0.27 2.25
C ASP A 117 14.21 0.27 0.94
N TRP A 118 13.70 -0.89 0.53
CA TRP A 118 12.78 -0.98 -0.59
C TRP A 118 11.50 -0.17 -0.35
N TRP A 119 10.89 -0.30 0.83
CA TRP A 119 9.69 0.48 1.17
C TRP A 119 9.93 1.98 1.21
N ARG A 120 11.12 2.41 1.67
CA ARG A 120 11.54 3.81 1.60
C ARG A 120 11.53 4.32 0.15
N GLN A 121 12.05 3.55 -0.79
CA GLN A 121 12.03 3.93 -2.22
C GLN A 121 10.60 4.02 -2.77
N ILE A 122 9.70 3.13 -2.34
CA ILE A 122 8.28 3.21 -2.74
C ILE A 122 7.62 4.46 -2.16
N LYS A 123 7.90 4.80 -0.89
CA LYS A 123 7.44 6.04 -0.27
C LYS A 123 7.92 7.27 -1.05
N GLU A 124 9.21 7.34 -1.39
CA GLU A 124 9.77 8.46 -2.17
C GLU A 124 9.08 8.62 -3.54
N LYS A 125 8.79 7.51 -4.24
CA LYS A 125 8.01 7.56 -5.49
C LYS A 125 6.60 8.13 -5.28
N LYS A 126 5.92 7.76 -4.19
CA LYS A 126 4.60 8.32 -3.85
C LYS A 126 4.70 9.82 -3.52
N VAL A 127 5.70 10.23 -2.74
CA VAL A 127 5.95 11.64 -2.40
C VAL A 127 6.12 12.45 -3.69
N ALA A 128 6.91 11.98 -4.64
CA ALA A 128 7.13 12.69 -5.90
C ALA A 128 5.84 12.94 -6.69
N VAL A 129 4.95 11.94 -6.76
CA VAL A 129 3.65 12.07 -7.46
C VAL A 129 2.76 13.11 -6.76
N ILE A 130 2.57 12.98 -5.44
CA ILE A 130 1.71 13.87 -4.66
C ILE A 130 2.25 15.30 -4.64
N ARG A 131 3.56 15.45 -4.48
CA ARG A 131 4.25 16.74 -4.54
C ARG A 131 3.91 17.48 -5.83
N ARG A 132 3.89 16.79 -6.97
CA ARG A 132 3.59 17.41 -8.26
C ARG A 132 2.15 17.92 -8.33
N VAL A 133 1.20 17.17 -7.76
CA VAL A 133 -0.21 17.60 -7.68
C VAL A 133 -0.34 18.84 -6.80
N ILE A 134 0.32 18.86 -5.65
CA ILE A 134 0.31 20.01 -4.73
C ILE A 134 0.97 21.24 -5.35
N GLU A 135 2.14 21.07 -6.00
CA GLU A 135 2.85 22.15 -6.69
C GLU A 135 1.97 22.79 -7.78
N ASN A 136 1.25 21.98 -8.54
CA ASN A 136 0.28 22.47 -9.52
C ASN A 136 -0.87 23.23 -8.84
N GLY A 137 -1.45 22.70 -7.77
CA GLY A 137 -2.53 23.36 -7.03
C GLY A 137 -2.11 24.72 -6.45
N VAL A 138 -0.88 24.83 -5.94
CA VAL A 138 -0.31 26.12 -5.50
C VAL A 138 -0.14 27.08 -6.66
N THR A 139 0.39 26.60 -7.80
CA THR A 139 0.63 27.43 -8.99
C THR A 139 -0.68 27.98 -9.58
N GLN A 140 -1.75 27.18 -9.53
CA GLN A 140 -3.08 27.58 -10.02
C GLN A 140 -3.89 28.40 -8.99
N GLY A 141 -3.34 28.66 -7.81
CA GLY A 141 -4.03 29.39 -6.75
C GLY A 141 -5.16 28.61 -6.05
N GLU A 142 -5.27 27.30 -6.32
CA GLU A 142 -6.22 26.40 -5.64
C GLU A 142 -5.78 26.16 -4.19
N PHE A 143 -4.48 25.98 -3.97
CA PHE A 143 -3.89 25.84 -2.64
C PHE A 143 -3.12 27.10 -2.25
N ARG A 144 -3.18 27.46 -0.97
CA ARG A 144 -2.32 28.50 -0.40
C ARG A 144 -0.83 28.17 -0.61
N PRO A 145 0.09 29.16 -0.58
CA PRO A 145 1.51 28.88 -0.59
C PRO A 145 1.93 27.95 0.56
N VAL A 146 2.54 26.80 0.22
CA VAL A 146 3.12 25.81 1.14
C VAL A 146 4.39 25.23 0.51
N ASP A 147 5.27 24.62 1.31
CA ASP A 147 6.30 23.72 0.77
C ASP A 147 5.63 22.45 0.22
N PRO A 148 5.69 22.18 -1.10
CA PRO A 148 4.96 21.06 -1.71
C PRO A 148 5.44 19.68 -1.21
N ARG A 149 6.71 19.56 -0.81
CA ARG A 149 7.25 18.30 -0.26
C ARG A 149 6.69 18.05 1.13
N VAL A 150 6.70 19.06 2.00
CA VAL A 150 6.15 18.92 3.36
C VAL A 150 4.67 18.56 3.31
N ALA A 151 3.90 19.24 2.45
CA ALA A 151 2.48 18.93 2.28
C ALA A 151 2.24 17.52 1.70
N ALA A 152 3.09 17.05 0.77
CA ALA A 152 3.01 15.69 0.25
C ALA A 152 3.33 14.62 1.32
N GLU A 153 4.34 14.88 2.16
CA GLU A 153 4.68 14.00 3.27
C GLU A 153 3.58 13.98 4.34
N ALA A 154 2.98 15.13 4.65
CA ALA A 154 1.81 15.21 5.54
C ALA A 154 0.61 14.44 4.97
N PHE A 155 0.36 14.56 3.67
CA PHE A 155 -0.68 13.80 2.97
C PHE A 155 -0.41 12.29 2.98
N LEU A 156 0.85 11.83 2.88
CA LEU A 156 1.13 10.41 3.09
C LEU A 156 1.02 9.99 4.56
N GLY A 157 1.32 10.90 5.49
CA GLY A 157 1.17 10.69 6.92
C GLY A 157 -0.29 10.43 7.30
N LEU A 158 -1.23 11.22 6.79
CA LEU A 158 -2.65 11.00 7.08
C LEU A 158 -3.15 9.66 6.52
N LEU A 159 -2.67 9.23 5.34
CA LEU A 159 -3.00 7.91 4.79
C LEU A 159 -2.46 6.77 5.67
N ALA A 160 -1.26 6.95 6.22
CA ALA A 160 -0.68 5.97 7.15
C ALA A 160 -1.51 5.86 8.45
N VAL A 161 -2.08 6.99 8.93
CA VAL A 161 -2.97 7.01 10.09
C VAL A 161 -4.32 6.33 9.77
N SER A 162 -4.93 6.63 8.62
CA SER A 162 -6.26 6.08 8.29
C SER A 162 -6.27 4.56 8.11
N GLN A 163 -5.17 3.97 7.63
CA GLN A 163 -5.05 2.52 7.45
C GLN A 163 -4.58 1.76 8.71
N LEU A 164 -4.08 2.46 9.73
CA LEU A 164 -3.45 1.84 10.91
C LEU A 164 -4.38 0.84 11.63
N PRO A 165 -5.69 1.14 11.85
CA PRO A 165 -6.61 0.18 12.47
C PRO A 165 -6.77 -1.11 11.67
N LEU A 166 -6.73 -1.04 10.33
CA LEU A 166 -6.84 -2.22 9.47
C LEU A 166 -5.62 -3.13 9.68
N VAL A 167 -4.41 -2.58 9.56
CA VAL A 167 -3.18 -3.38 9.55
C VAL A 167 -2.80 -3.94 10.92
N LEU A 168 -3.23 -3.30 12.01
CA LEU A 168 -2.97 -3.77 13.38
C LEU A 168 -3.92 -4.89 13.83
N GLN A 169 -4.90 -5.30 13.02
CA GLN A 169 -5.96 -6.24 13.42
C GLN A 169 -6.67 -5.85 14.73
N GLU A 170 -6.62 -4.58 15.16
CA GLU A 170 -7.42 -4.15 16.29
C GLU A 170 -8.88 -4.34 15.88
N ARG A 171 -9.51 -5.37 16.44
CA ARG A 171 -10.96 -5.48 16.46
C ARG A 171 -11.46 -4.16 17.02
N ILE A 172 -11.91 -3.30 16.09
CA ILE A 172 -12.49 -1.99 16.35
C ILE A 172 -13.29 -2.07 17.65
N LYS A 173 -12.88 -1.29 18.66
CA LYS A 173 -13.72 -1.10 19.84
C LYS A 173 -15.09 -0.64 19.30
N PRO A 174 -16.21 -1.23 19.75
CA PRO A 174 -17.53 -0.75 19.37
C PRO A 174 -17.61 0.76 19.65
N GLY A 175 -17.67 1.59 18.60
CA GLY A 175 -17.70 3.06 18.68
C GLY A 175 -16.52 3.83 18.07
N SER A 176 -15.44 3.20 17.57
CA SER A 176 -14.43 3.94 16.80
C SER A 176 -14.83 4.10 15.33
N ALA A 177 -14.54 5.27 14.75
CA ALA A 177 -14.78 5.57 13.34
C ALA A 177 -14.13 4.52 12.42
N SER A 178 -14.79 4.20 11.30
CA SER A 178 -14.20 3.31 10.29
C SER A 178 -12.94 3.94 9.67
N SER A 179 -12.04 3.15 9.08
CA SER A 179 -10.87 3.69 8.37
C SER A 179 -11.23 4.65 7.24
N ARG A 180 -12.38 4.45 6.59
CA ARG A 180 -12.90 5.37 5.58
C ARG A 180 -13.42 6.66 6.19
N GLU A 181 -14.19 6.59 7.27
CA GLU A 181 -14.66 7.77 7.99
C GLU A 181 -13.50 8.60 8.55
N THR A 182 -12.50 7.92 9.13
CA THR A 182 -11.24 8.55 9.57
C THR A 182 -10.52 9.21 8.40
N LEU A 183 -10.50 8.58 7.22
CA LEU A 183 -9.93 9.18 6.03
C LEU A 183 -10.66 10.46 5.63
N GLU A 184 -11.99 10.47 5.60
CA GLU A 184 -12.77 11.67 5.25
C GLU A 184 -12.48 12.83 6.20
N GLN A 185 -12.44 12.57 7.51
CA GLN A 185 -12.10 13.59 8.51
C GLN A 185 -10.67 14.11 8.32
N LEU A 186 -9.71 13.22 8.01
CA LEU A 186 -8.33 13.62 7.75
C LEU A 186 -8.17 14.42 6.45
N LEU A 187 -8.94 14.11 5.41
CA LEU A 187 -8.97 14.88 4.17
C LEU A 187 -9.58 16.27 4.41
N ASP A 188 -10.68 16.35 5.15
CA ASP A 188 -11.28 17.63 5.54
C ASP A 188 -10.27 18.50 6.30
N ILE A 189 -9.61 17.95 7.33
CA ILE A 189 -8.55 18.65 8.08
C ILE A 189 -7.40 19.08 7.16
N PHE A 190 -6.99 18.23 6.21
CA PHE A 190 -5.90 18.53 5.31
C PHE A 190 -6.22 19.69 4.36
N PHE A 191 -7.43 19.74 3.82
CA PHE A 191 -7.84 20.78 2.88
C PHE A 191 -8.31 22.07 3.56
N ASN A 192 -8.94 21.98 4.73
CA ASN A 192 -9.58 23.11 5.40
C ASN A 192 -8.83 23.63 6.64
N GLY A 193 -7.95 22.82 7.25
CA GLY A 193 -7.29 23.14 8.51
C GLY A 193 -8.22 23.06 9.73
N LEU A 194 -7.68 23.21 10.95
CA LEU A 194 -8.44 23.07 12.21
C LEU A 194 -8.96 24.38 12.79
N LEU A 195 -8.41 25.53 12.40
CA LEU A 195 -8.86 26.82 12.93
C LEU A 195 -10.19 27.20 12.30
N SER A 196 -11.21 27.45 13.12
CA SER A 196 -12.43 28.12 12.69
C SER A 196 -12.10 29.54 12.23
N LYS A 197 -12.54 29.93 11.04
CA LYS A 197 -12.40 31.30 10.53
C LYS A 197 -13.28 32.27 11.30
#